data_AF-A0A2W4N258-F1
#
_entry.id   AF-A0A2W4N258-F1
#
_cell.length_a   1.000
_cell.length_b   1.000
_cell.length_c   1.000
_cell.angle_alpha   90.00
_cell.angle_beta   90.00
_cell.angle_gamma   90.00
#
_symmetry.space_group_name_H-M   'P 1'
#
loop_
_entity.id
_entity.type
_entity.pdbx_description
1 polymer ?
#
loop_
_entity_poly.entity_id
_entity_poly.type
_entity_poly.pdbx_seq_one_letter_code
_entity_poly.pdbx_strand_id
1 'polypeptide(L)'
;MRPSRGRRLVRVGPVSAQVDLLAAACTALALGVLLALAGWGLTLGRFPIPPGDLVRALVGRGDRETAFILLELRLPRILTAAMVGAMLAMSGTIFQGLLRNPLVSPDIVGVNAGATLAAVFWIVHRLPAAGLPAAAFLGALAAAGTIYVLTWRGRIDPMRLILVGIGVGALLNAGTGWLLVRHSIYQVSEAGLWMSGSVYASDW
;
A
#
# COMPACT_ATOMS: atom_id res chain seq x y z
N MET A 1 -29.37 -10.51 23.41
CA MET A 1 -28.49 -9.31 23.43
C MET A 1 -27.61 -9.36 24.67
N ARG A 2 -26.34 -9.75 24.55
CA ARG A 2 -25.39 -9.72 25.68
C ARG A 2 -24.85 -8.29 25.82
N PRO A 3 -24.83 -7.68 27.02
CA PRO A 3 -24.23 -6.37 27.20
C PRO A 3 -22.74 -6.46 26.85
N SER A 4 -22.31 -5.73 25.82
CA SER A 4 -20.91 -5.68 25.39
C SER A 4 -20.08 -4.96 26.45
N ARG A 5 -19.52 -5.73 27.38
CA ARG A 5 -18.56 -5.26 28.40
C ARG A 5 -17.38 -4.58 27.68
N GLY A 6 -17.22 -3.26 27.81
CA GLY A 6 -16.04 -2.52 27.29
C GLY A 6 -16.32 -1.19 26.57
N ARG A 7 -17.57 -0.91 26.18
CA ARG A 7 -17.94 0.35 25.51
C ARG A 7 -18.20 1.45 26.54
N ARG A 8 -17.35 2.49 26.57
CA ARG A 8 -17.53 3.67 27.40
C ARG A 8 -18.06 4.81 26.54
N LEU A 9 -19.17 5.40 26.96
CA LEU A 9 -19.67 6.65 26.37
C LEU A 9 -18.79 7.79 26.87
N VAL A 10 -18.01 8.38 25.96
CA VAL A 10 -17.25 9.60 26.22
C VAL A 10 -18.07 10.75 25.65
N ARG A 11 -18.55 11.65 26.52
CA ARG A 11 -19.28 12.85 26.12
C ARG A 11 -18.37 14.06 26.40
N VAL A 12 -17.96 14.76 25.35
CA VAL A 12 -17.21 16.02 25.43
C VAL A 12 -18.06 17.10 24.74
N GLY A 13 -18.74 17.92 25.54
CA GLY A 13 -19.66 18.94 25.02
C GLY A 13 -20.82 18.34 24.20
N PRO A 14 -21.12 18.86 22.98
CA PRO A 14 -22.17 18.32 22.12
C PRO A 14 -21.79 16.99 21.44
N VAL A 15 -20.53 16.53 21.56
CA VAL A 15 -20.03 15.31 20.91
C VAL A 15 -20.10 14.14 21.88
N SER A 16 -20.80 13.07 21.48
CA SER A 16 -20.81 11.79 22.19
C SER A 16 -20.24 10.69 21.31
N ALA A 17 -19.16 10.05 21.76
CA ALA A 17 -18.55 8.90 21.09
C ALA A 17 -18.64 7.65 21.98
N GLN A 18 -18.96 6.51 21.39
CA GLN A 18 -18.83 5.21 22.05
C GLN A 18 -17.43 4.67 21.76
N VAL A 19 -16.56 4.72 22.77
CA VAL A 19 -15.19 4.22 22.66
C VAL A 19 -15.14 2.82 23.25
N ASP A 20 -14.71 1.85 22.45
CA ASP A 20 -14.32 0.54 22.97
C ASP A 20 -12.88 0.65 23.48
N LEU A 21 -12.70 0.51 24.80
CA LEU A 21 -11.40 0.69 25.43
C LEU A 21 -10.37 -0.34 24.96
N LEU A 22 -10.80 -1.56 24.61
CA LEU A 22 -9.90 -2.59 24.10
C LEU A 22 -9.44 -2.25 22.70
N ALA A 23 -10.36 -1.81 21.83
CA ALA A 23 -10.01 -1.37 20.48
C ALA A 23 -9.04 -0.18 20.53
N ALA A 24 -9.32 0.82 21.38
CA ALA A 24 -8.45 1.97 21.56
C ALA A 24 -7.05 1.58 22.07
N ALA A 25 -6.97 0.66 23.04
CA ALA A 25 -5.69 0.16 23.54
C ALA A 25 -4.91 -0.61 22.46
N CYS A 26 -5.57 -1.47 21.68
CA CYS A 26 -4.95 -2.18 20.56
C CYS A 26 -4.44 -1.22 19.49
N THR A 27 -5.21 -0.19 19.12
CA THR A 27 -4.79 0.83 18.15
C THR A 27 -3.59 1.62 18.67
N ALA A 28 -3.61 2.05 19.94
CA ALA A 28 -2.50 2.76 20.55
C ALA A 28 -1.23 1.89 20.62
N LEU A 29 -1.37 0.60 20.96
CA LEU A 29 -0.26 -0.36 20.96
C LEU A 29 0.31 -0.54 19.55
N ALA A 30 -0.55 -0.77 18.54
CA ALA A 30 -0.11 -0.94 17.16
C ALA A 30 0.63 0.31 16.64
N LEU A 31 0.13 1.50 16.96
CA LEU A 31 0.80 2.76 16.61
C LEU A 31 2.15 2.90 17.34
N GLY A 32 2.21 2.56 18.63
CA GLY A 32 3.46 2.56 19.40
C GLY A 32 4.51 1.61 18.82
N VAL A 33 4.10 0.40 18.44
CA VAL A 33 4.97 -0.58 17.76
C VAL A 33 5.43 -0.07 16.40
N LEU A 34 4.54 0.52 15.59
CA LEU A 34 4.90 1.10 14.30
C LEU A 34 5.96 2.21 14.45
N LEU A 35 5.77 3.12 15.41
CA LEU A 35 6.72 4.21 15.68
C LEU A 35 8.07 3.67 16.19
N ALA A 36 8.05 2.65 17.06
CA ALA A 36 9.27 2.01 17.53
C ALA A 36 10.04 1.33 16.38
N LEU A 37 9.34 0.59 15.51
CA LEU A 37 9.93 -0.04 14.33
C LEU A 37 10.43 0.98 13.31
N ALA A 38 9.73 2.11 13.12
CA ALA A 38 10.18 3.19 12.25
C ALA A 38 11.46 3.84 12.80
N GLY A 39 11.50 4.14 14.11
CA GLY A 39 12.70 4.66 14.77
C GLY A 39 13.89 3.70 14.71
N TRP A 40 13.63 2.41 14.93
CA TRP A 40 14.65 1.35 14.75
C TRP A 40 15.10 1.23 13.29
N GLY A 41 14.17 1.27 12.33
CA GLY A 41 14.46 1.21 10.91
C GLY A 41 15.38 2.35 10.43
N LEU A 42 15.27 3.53 11.05
CA LEU A 42 16.15 4.66 10.75
C LEU A 42 17.60 4.41 11.18
N THR A 43 17.86 3.61 12.20
CA THR A 43 19.23 3.29 12.65
C THR A 43 19.88 2.18 11.82
N LEU A 44 19.06 1.30 11.23
CA LEU A 44 19.50 0.20 10.35
C LEU A 44 19.94 0.69 8.96
N GLY A 45 21.08 0.18 8.49
CA GLY A 45 21.55 0.42 7.13
C GLY A 45 23.03 0.07 6.96
N ARG A 46 23.57 0.28 5.75
CA ARG A 46 25.00 0.08 5.44
C ARG A 46 25.92 0.87 6.37
N PHE A 47 25.47 2.04 6.80
CA PHE A 47 26.11 2.87 7.82
C PHE A 47 25.24 2.85 9.08
N PRO A 48 25.59 2.09 10.13
CA PRO A 48 24.85 2.07 11.37
C PRO A 48 24.89 3.46 12.01
N ILE A 49 23.71 4.02 12.33
CA ILE A 49 23.62 5.34 12.95
C ILE A 49 23.22 5.16 14.41
N PRO A 50 24.06 5.59 15.38
CA PRO A 50 23.72 5.54 16.80
C PRO A 50 22.41 6.29 17.10
N PRO A 51 21.58 5.81 18.05
CA PRO A 51 20.33 6.48 18.41
C PRO A 51 20.51 7.94 18.85
N GLY A 52 21.65 8.28 19.47
CA GLY A 52 21.97 9.67 19.84
C GLY A 52 22.18 10.59 18.63
N ASP A 53 22.65 10.04 17.51
CA ASP A 53 22.87 10.81 16.26
C ASP A 53 21.58 10.98 15.49
N LEU A 54 20.65 10.03 15.59
CA LEU A 54 19.28 10.16 15.11
C LEU A 54 18.58 11.38 15.74
N VAL A 55 18.61 11.49 17.08
CA VAL A 55 17.98 12.62 17.78
C VAL A 55 18.66 13.94 17.42
N ARG A 56 20.00 13.95 17.35
CA ARG A 56 20.76 15.14 16.94
C ARG A 56 20.40 15.58 15.53
N ALA A 57 20.31 14.65 14.56
CA ALA A 57 19.93 14.95 13.19
C ALA A 57 18.49 15.50 13.10
N LEU A 58 17.54 14.92 13.83
CA LEU A 58 16.14 15.38 13.87
C LEU A 58 15.98 16.78 14.46
N VAL A 59 16.83 17.16 15.43
CA VAL A 59 16.83 18.49 16.06
C VAL A 59 17.75 19.48 15.32
N GLY A 60 18.29 19.11 14.15
CA GLY A 60 19.14 19.98 13.32
C GLY A 60 20.55 20.21 13.88
N ARG A 61 20.99 19.38 14.83
CA ARG A 61 22.33 19.41 15.46
C ARG A 61 23.22 18.24 15.04
N GLY A 62 22.78 17.43 14.09
CA GLY A 62 23.53 16.29 13.57
C GLY A 62 24.54 16.71 12.50
N ASP A 63 25.48 15.82 12.23
CA ASP A 63 26.37 15.95 11.07
C ASP A 63 25.56 15.97 9.75
N ARG A 64 26.02 16.74 8.75
CA ARG A 64 25.28 16.92 7.48
C ARG A 64 25.13 15.63 6.69
N GLU A 65 26.15 14.76 6.69
CA GLU A 65 26.10 13.49 5.99
C GLU A 65 25.09 12.56 6.65
N THR A 66 25.11 12.51 7.99
CA THR A 66 24.15 11.72 8.78
C THR A 66 22.71 12.23 8.58
N ALA A 67 22.51 13.55 8.58
CA ALA A 67 21.21 14.17 8.35
C ALA A 67 20.67 13.86 6.94
N PHE A 68 21.52 13.94 5.90
CA PHE A 68 21.14 13.58 4.53
C PHE A 68 20.70 12.11 4.42
N ILE A 69 21.50 11.18 4.98
CA ILE A 69 21.14 9.75 4.95
C ILE A 69 19.81 9.49 5.67
N LEU A 70 19.58 10.13 6.82
CA LEU A 70 18.34 9.94 7.58
C LEU A 70 17.14 10.57 6.90
N LEU A 71 17.22 11.86 6.55
CA LEU A 71 16.07 12.66 6.12
C LEU A 71 15.75 12.50 4.63
N GLU A 72 16.75 12.30 3.77
CA GLU A 72 16.55 12.24 2.32
C GLU A 72 16.48 10.80 1.79
N LEU A 73 17.17 9.84 2.42
CA LEU A 73 17.23 8.46 1.91
C LEU A 73 16.39 7.47 2.71
N ARG A 74 16.38 7.55 4.05
CA ARG A 74 15.71 6.57 4.91
C ARG A 74 14.30 6.98 5.27
N LEU A 75 14.08 8.26 5.59
CA LEU A 75 12.78 8.75 6.05
C LEU A 75 11.68 8.62 4.98
N PRO A 76 11.87 9.03 3.70
CA PRO A 76 10.85 8.85 2.67
C PRO A 76 10.48 7.39 2.47
N ARG A 77 11.47 6.50 2.48
CA ARG A 77 11.30 5.05 2.37
C ARG A 77 10.47 4.46 3.50
N ILE A 78 10.78 4.81 4.76
CA ILE A 78 10.07 4.30 5.94
C ILE A 78 8.63 4.83 5.96
N LEU A 79 8.43 6.11 5.64
CA LEU A 79 7.11 6.71 5.54
C LEU A 79 6.28 6.04 4.43
N THR A 80 6.87 5.84 3.25
CA THR A 80 6.21 5.13 2.15
C THR A 80 5.82 3.71 2.55
N ALA A 81 6.73 2.96 3.19
CA ALA A 81 6.44 1.61 3.67
C ALA A 81 5.29 1.57 4.69
N ALA A 82 5.28 2.53 5.64
CA ALA A 82 4.21 2.65 6.64
C ALA A 82 2.86 3.01 6.00
N MET A 83 2.85 3.96 5.06
CA MET A 83 1.64 4.40 4.37
C MET A 83 1.06 3.30 3.48
N VAL A 84 1.91 2.63 2.68
CA VAL A 84 1.49 1.50 1.83
C VAL A 84 0.94 0.37 2.70
N GLY A 85 1.62 0.02 3.81
CA GLY A 85 1.13 -0.98 4.76
C GLY A 85 -0.23 -0.62 5.36
N ALA A 86 -0.43 0.64 5.74
CA ALA A 86 -1.71 1.12 6.25
C ALA A 86 -2.82 1.08 5.19
N MET A 87 -2.53 1.47 3.95
CA MET A 87 -3.49 1.42 2.84
C MET A 87 -3.89 -0.03 2.49
N LEU A 88 -2.93 -0.96 2.48
CA LEU A 88 -3.19 -2.39 2.26
C LEU A 88 -4.03 -2.99 3.39
N ALA A 89 -3.71 -2.67 4.65
CA ALA A 89 -4.50 -3.11 5.80
C ALA A 89 -5.93 -2.57 5.77
N MET A 90 -6.10 -1.29 5.41
CA MET A 90 -7.41 -0.67 5.26
C MET A 90 -8.22 -1.33 4.14
N SER A 91 -7.61 -1.51 2.97
CA SER A 91 -8.23 -2.19 1.83
C SER A 91 -8.67 -3.61 2.21
N GLY A 92 -7.80 -4.40 2.84
CA GLY A 92 -8.12 -5.74 3.33
C GLY A 92 -9.29 -5.75 4.31
N THR A 93 -9.31 -4.83 5.27
CA THR A 93 -10.41 -4.72 6.25
C THR A 93 -11.74 -4.39 5.57
N ILE A 94 -11.74 -3.49 4.58
CA ILE A 94 -12.93 -3.13 3.80
C ILE A 94 -13.46 -4.36 3.03
N PHE A 95 -12.58 -5.07 2.33
CA PHE A 95 -12.98 -6.26 1.56
C PHE A 95 -13.48 -7.40 2.44
N GLN A 96 -12.80 -7.67 3.55
CA GLN A 96 -13.24 -8.67 4.52
C GLN A 96 -14.61 -8.32 5.12
N GLY A 97 -14.87 -7.04 5.38
CA GLY A 97 -16.17 -6.56 5.87
C GLY A 97 -17.28 -6.64 4.82
N LEU A 98 -16.99 -6.25 3.58
CA LEU A 98 -17.95 -6.29 2.45
C LEU A 98 -18.37 -7.72 2.12
N LEU A 99 -17.39 -8.63 2.09
CA LEU A 99 -17.60 -10.02 1.70
C LEU A 99 -17.93 -10.93 2.88
N ARG A 100 -17.85 -10.40 4.11
CA ARG A 100 -18.04 -11.14 5.37
C ARG A 100 -17.22 -12.43 5.40
N ASN A 101 -16.01 -12.38 4.83
CA ASN A 101 -15.12 -13.51 4.71
C ASN A 101 -13.69 -13.06 5.07
N PRO A 102 -13.15 -13.50 6.22
CA PRO A 102 -11.82 -13.09 6.69
C PRO A 102 -10.67 -13.63 5.82
N LEU A 103 -10.94 -14.58 4.91
CA LEU A 103 -9.94 -15.16 4.00
C LEU A 103 -9.79 -14.36 2.70
N VAL A 104 -10.63 -13.35 2.45
CA VAL A 104 -10.54 -12.58 1.22
C VAL A 104 -9.45 -11.52 1.33
N SER A 105 -8.61 -11.46 0.29
CA SER A 105 -7.66 -10.38 0.06
C SER A 105 -8.17 -9.42 -1.04
N PRO A 106 -7.78 -8.13 -0.96
CA PRO A 106 -8.16 -7.13 -1.95
C PRO A 106 -7.59 -7.40 -3.35
N ASP A 107 -6.53 -8.20 -3.44
CA ASP A 107 -5.84 -8.51 -4.70
C ASP A 107 -6.71 -9.30 -5.69
N ILE A 108 -7.76 -9.97 -5.19
CA ILE A 108 -8.66 -10.84 -5.97
C ILE A 108 -9.48 -10.04 -7.00
N VAL A 109 -9.65 -8.73 -6.82
CA VAL A 109 -10.53 -7.93 -7.69
C VAL A 109 -9.91 -7.65 -9.05
N GLY A 110 -8.60 -7.87 -9.27
CA GLY A 110 -7.95 -7.65 -10.57
C GLY A 110 -7.47 -6.21 -10.81
N VAL A 111 -7.65 -5.32 -9.84
CA VAL A 111 -7.13 -3.93 -9.87
C VAL A 111 -5.60 -3.92 -9.98
N ASN A 112 -4.93 -4.81 -9.24
CA ASN A 112 -3.47 -4.96 -9.30
C ASN A 112 -2.98 -5.38 -10.70
N ALA A 113 -3.75 -6.22 -11.41
CA ALA A 113 -3.40 -6.62 -12.78
C ALA A 113 -3.43 -5.43 -13.75
N GLY A 114 -4.33 -4.46 -13.54
CA GLY A 114 -4.40 -3.22 -14.32
C GLY A 114 -3.17 -2.32 -14.10
N ALA A 115 -2.79 -2.12 -12.83
CA ALA A 115 -1.57 -1.39 -12.51
C ALA A 115 -0.33 -2.07 -13.10
N THR A 116 -0.25 -3.40 -12.98
CA THR A 116 0.86 -4.20 -13.48
C THR A 116 0.98 -4.09 -15.00
N LEU A 117 -0.13 -4.25 -15.74
CA LEU A 117 -0.11 -4.13 -17.19
C LEU A 117 0.39 -2.75 -17.64
N ALA A 118 -0.13 -1.67 -17.03
CA ALA A 118 0.26 -0.32 -17.37
C ALA A 118 1.72 -0.01 -17.01
N ALA A 119 2.19 -0.49 -15.86
CA ALA A 119 3.58 -0.35 -15.44
C ALA A 119 4.54 -1.12 -16.35
N VAL A 120 4.22 -2.38 -16.68
CA VAL A 120 5.02 -3.19 -17.59
C VAL A 120 5.05 -2.54 -18.97
N PHE A 121 3.91 -2.08 -19.49
CA PHE A 121 3.87 -1.31 -20.73
C PHE A 121 4.82 -0.11 -20.68
N TRP A 122 4.78 0.68 -19.61
CA TRP A 122 5.61 1.86 -19.44
C TRP A 122 7.11 1.54 -19.43
N ILE A 123 7.50 0.49 -18.69
CA ILE A 123 8.89 0.04 -18.54
C ILE A 123 9.43 -0.50 -19.86
N VAL A 124 8.70 -1.40 -20.52
CA VAL A 124 9.20 -2.06 -21.72
C VAL A 124 9.36 -1.09 -22.90
N HIS A 125 8.56 -0.01 -22.94
CA HIS A 125 8.69 1.07 -23.92
C HIS A 125 9.69 2.17 -23.53
N ARG A 126 10.44 2.01 -22.42
CA ARG A 126 11.48 2.95 -21.96
C ARG A 126 10.97 4.38 -21.76
N LEU A 127 9.75 4.52 -21.26
CA LEU A 127 9.18 5.83 -20.95
C LEU A 127 9.83 6.43 -19.68
N PRO A 128 9.77 7.76 -19.48
CA PRO A 128 10.42 8.41 -18.34
C PRO A 128 9.94 7.86 -16.98
N ALA A 129 10.87 7.55 -16.07
CA ALA A 129 10.57 6.92 -14.78
C ALA A 129 9.56 7.71 -13.93
N ALA A 130 9.59 9.04 -14.00
CA ALA A 130 8.68 9.91 -13.24
C ALA A 130 7.19 9.68 -13.56
N GLY A 131 6.85 9.19 -14.76
CA GLY A 131 5.47 8.90 -15.15
C GLY A 131 4.99 7.49 -14.78
N LEU A 132 5.88 6.61 -14.35
CA LEU A 132 5.56 5.22 -14.04
C LEU A 132 4.50 5.07 -12.93
N PRO A 133 4.58 5.80 -11.79
CA PRO A 133 3.55 5.70 -10.75
C PRO A 133 2.17 6.16 -11.25
N ALA A 134 2.13 7.23 -12.04
CA ALA A 134 0.89 7.75 -12.62
C ALA A 134 0.28 6.75 -13.62
N ALA A 135 1.11 6.14 -14.47
CA ALA A 135 0.66 5.11 -15.41
C ALA A 135 0.09 3.89 -14.68
N ALA A 136 0.79 3.38 -13.67
CA ALA A 136 0.33 2.27 -12.85
C ALA A 136 -1.00 2.61 -12.13
N PHE A 137 -1.11 3.81 -11.56
CA PHE A 137 -2.33 4.27 -10.90
C PHE A 137 -3.52 4.37 -11.86
N LEU A 138 -3.31 4.96 -13.05
CA LEU A 138 -4.33 5.05 -14.10
C LEU A 138 -4.75 3.65 -14.60
N GLY A 139 -3.79 2.73 -14.74
CA GLY A 139 -4.08 1.33 -15.09
C GLY A 139 -4.95 0.63 -14.05
N ALA A 140 -4.65 0.82 -12.76
CA ALA A 140 -5.49 0.32 -11.67
C ALA A 140 -6.90 0.94 -11.69
N LEU A 141 -7.01 2.26 -11.85
CA LEU A 141 -8.30 2.95 -11.94
C LEU A 141 -9.12 2.47 -13.14
N ALA A 142 -8.50 2.30 -14.31
CA ALA A 142 -9.16 1.80 -15.50
C ALA A 142 -9.68 0.36 -15.30
N ALA A 143 -8.88 -0.51 -14.69
CA ALA A 143 -9.30 -1.87 -14.34
C ALA A 143 -10.46 -1.84 -13.35
N ALA A 144 -10.33 -1.10 -12.24
CA ALA A 144 -11.38 -0.96 -11.23
C ALA A 144 -12.69 -0.43 -11.82
N GLY A 145 -12.62 0.60 -12.67
CA GLY A 145 -13.77 1.16 -13.38
C GLY A 145 -14.42 0.15 -14.32
N THR A 146 -13.61 -0.61 -15.07
CA THR A 146 -14.10 -1.68 -15.96
C THR A 146 -14.84 -2.76 -15.17
N ILE A 147 -14.25 -3.24 -14.08
CA ILE A 147 -14.86 -4.24 -13.21
C ILE A 147 -16.17 -3.73 -12.61
N TYR A 148 -16.18 -2.47 -12.15
CA TYR A 148 -17.37 -1.84 -11.60
C TYR A 148 -18.50 -1.78 -12.64
N VAL A 149 -18.24 -1.26 -13.84
CA VAL A 149 -19.22 -1.14 -14.92
C VAL A 149 -19.77 -2.52 -15.32
N LEU A 150 -18.92 -3.54 -15.44
CA LEU A 150 -19.34 -4.90 -15.81
C LEU A 150 -20.13 -5.61 -14.70
N THR A 151 -19.87 -5.26 -13.44
CA THR A 151 -20.58 -5.83 -12.29
C THR A 151 -21.93 -5.16 -12.07
N TRP A 152 -22.05 -3.87 -12.42
CA TRP A 152 -23.21 -3.04 -12.11
C TRP A 152 -24.48 -3.50 -12.85
N ARG A 153 -25.46 -4.00 -12.09
CA ARG A 153 -26.84 -4.25 -12.58
C ARG A 153 -27.87 -3.81 -11.55
N GLY A 154 -27.79 -2.55 -11.11
CA GLY A 154 -28.68 -1.95 -10.11
C GLY A 154 -28.34 -2.26 -8.65
N ARG A 155 -27.59 -3.34 -8.37
CA ARG A 155 -26.95 -3.63 -7.08
C ARG A 155 -25.59 -4.28 -7.31
N ILE A 156 -24.65 -4.07 -6.39
CA ILE A 156 -23.35 -4.77 -6.40
C ILE A 156 -23.54 -6.11 -5.70
N ASP A 157 -23.43 -7.19 -6.48
CA ASP A 157 -23.41 -8.55 -5.97
C ASP A 157 -21.95 -8.96 -5.67
N PRO A 158 -21.61 -9.34 -4.42
CA PRO A 158 -20.28 -9.78 -4.02
C PRO A 158 -19.67 -10.89 -4.87
N MET A 159 -20.48 -11.90 -5.22
CA MET A 159 -20.00 -13.06 -5.99
C MET A 159 -19.70 -12.65 -7.43
N ARG A 160 -20.57 -11.83 -8.03
CA ARG A 160 -20.34 -11.29 -9.38
C ARG A 160 -19.09 -10.42 -9.43
N LEU A 161 -18.88 -9.56 -8.43
CA LEU A 161 -17.69 -8.70 -8.36
C LEU A 161 -16.41 -9.56 -8.41
N ILE A 162 -16.39 -10.67 -7.66
CA ILE A 162 -15.26 -11.61 -7.63
C ILE A 162 -15.07 -12.26 -9.00
N LEU A 163 -16.12 -12.84 -9.59
CA LEU A 163 -16.03 -13.54 -10.87
C LEU A 163 -15.60 -12.62 -12.03
N VAL A 164 -16.17 -11.41 -12.09
CA VAL A 164 -15.78 -10.39 -13.07
C VAL A 164 -14.34 -9.94 -12.83
N GLY A 165 -13.96 -9.70 -11.57
CA GLY A 165 -12.60 -9.32 -11.20
C GLY A 165 -11.55 -10.35 -11.63
N ILE A 166 -11.82 -11.64 -11.37
CA ILE A 166 -10.96 -12.75 -11.81
C ILE A 166 -10.86 -12.80 -13.34
N GLY A 167 -11.97 -12.68 -14.05
CA GLY A 167 -11.99 -12.71 -15.51
C GLY A 167 -11.23 -11.55 -16.14
N VAL A 168 -11.48 -10.32 -15.69
CA VAL A 168 -10.76 -9.12 -16.14
C VAL A 168 -9.28 -9.21 -15.77
N GLY A 169 -8.96 -9.63 -14.54
CA GLY A 169 -7.59 -9.84 -14.09
C GLY A 169 -6.82 -10.83 -14.96
N ALA A 170 -7.45 -11.95 -15.35
CA ALA A 170 -6.85 -12.93 -16.24
C ALA A 170 -6.52 -12.34 -17.62
N LEU A 171 -7.42 -11.52 -18.19
CA LEU A 171 -7.18 -10.83 -19.47
C LEU A 171 -6.02 -9.83 -19.36
N LEU A 172 -5.98 -9.04 -18.29
CA LEU A 172 -4.90 -8.06 -18.05
C LEU A 172 -3.55 -8.76 -17.85
N ASN A 173 -3.52 -9.86 -17.09
CA ASN A 173 -2.32 -10.68 -16.92
C ASN A 173 -1.86 -11.32 -18.23
N ALA A 174 -2.78 -11.76 -19.09
CA ALA A 174 -2.43 -12.25 -20.43
C ALA A 174 -1.78 -11.14 -21.28
N GLY A 175 -2.28 -9.90 -21.18
CA GLY A 175 -1.65 -8.73 -21.81
C GLY A 175 -0.23 -8.47 -21.28
N THR A 176 -0.02 -8.60 -19.97
CA THR A 176 1.29 -8.47 -19.34
C THR A 176 2.24 -9.54 -19.88
N GLY A 177 1.81 -10.80 -19.90
CA GLY A 177 2.59 -11.91 -20.46
C GLY A 177 2.95 -11.70 -21.93
N TRP A 178 2.01 -11.22 -22.74
CA TRP A 178 2.27 -10.88 -24.14
C TRP A 178 3.34 -9.79 -24.29
N LEU A 179 3.30 -8.73 -23.48
CA LEU A 179 4.34 -7.70 -23.48
C LEU A 179 5.71 -8.28 -23.14
N LEU A 180 5.79 -9.09 -22.08
CA LEU A 180 7.06 -9.66 -21.63
C LEU A 180 7.68 -10.60 -22.68
N VAL A 181 6.88 -11.38 -23.41
CA VAL A 181 7.38 -12.26 -24.47
C VAL A 181 7.87 -11.47 -25.69
N ARG A 182 7.33 -10.28 -25.94
CA ARG A 182 7.65 -9.47 -27.13
C ARG A 182 8.87 -8.56 -26.96
N HIS A 183 9.37 -8.39 -25.74
CA HIS A 183 10.41 -7.42 -25.42
C HIS A 183 11.73 -8.09 -25.00
N SER A 184 12.80 -7.30 -24.97
CA SER A 184 14.16 -7.80 -24.67
C SER A 184 14.27 -8.27 -23.22
N ILE A 185 15.20 -9.20 -22.96
CA ILE A 185 15.43 -9.76 -21.61
C ILE A 185 15.75 -8.67 -20.57
N TYR A 186 16.45 -7.60 -20.96
CA TYR A 186 16.76 -6.48 -20.08
C TYR A 186 15.52 -5.72 -19.61
N GLN A 187 14.57 -5.43 -20.52
CA GLN A 187 13.30 -4.78 -20.18
C GLN A 187 12.43 -5.68 -19.30
N VAL A 188 12.43 -6.99 -19.59
CA VAL A 188 11.70 -7.99 -18.82
C VAL A 188 12.25 -8.12 -17.40
N SER A 189 13.57 -8.08 -17.21
CA SER A 189 14.18 -8.10 -15.88
C SER A 189 13.81 -6.87 -15.04
N GLU A 190 13.81 -5.68 -15.66
CA GLU A 190 13.39 -4.44 -14.99
C GLU A 190 11.91 -4.48 -14.60
N ALA A 191 11.05 -4.94 -15.50
CA ALA A 191 9.63 -5.17 -15.22
C ALA A 191 9.43 -6.19 -14.09
N GLY A 192 10.22 -7.27 -14.06
CA GLY A 192 10.19 -8.28 -13.01
C GLY A 192 10.54 -7.73 -11.63
N LEU A 193 11.55 -6.85 -11.54
CA LEU A 193 11.89 -6.16 -10.30
C LEU A 193 10.73 -5.28 -9.81
N TRP A 194 10.08 -4.54 -10.71
CA TRP A 194 8.93 -3.73 -10.36
C TRP A 194 7.75 -4.57 -9.86
N MET A 195 7.47 -5.69 -10.54
CA MET A 195 6.39 -6.61 -10.18
C MET A 195 6.58 -7.28 -8.81
N SER A 196 7.81 -7.43 -8.32
CA SER A 196 8.08 -7.94 -6.98
C SER A 196 7.73 -6.97 -5.85
N GLY A 197 7.57 -5.68 -6.16
CA GLY A 197 7.32 -4.62 -5.19
C GLY A 197 8.57 -4.19 -4.42
N SER A 198 8.76 -2.88 -4.27
CA SER A 198 9.89 -2.31 -3.51
C SER A 198 9.60 -0.87 -3.10
N VAL A 199 10.15 -0.46 -1.97
CA VAL A 199 10.21 0.95 -1.50
C VAL A 199 11.62 1.55 -1.68
N TYR A 200 12.49 0.86 -2.43
CA TYR A 200 13.89 1.26 -2.56
C TYR A 200 14.06 2.64 -3.18
N ALA A 201 13.29 2.94 -4.23
CA ALA A 201 13.35 4.18 -4.99
C ALA A 201 12.41 5.28 -4.46
N SER A 202 11.98 5.20 -3.20
CA SER A 202 11.16 6.25 -2.58
C SER A 202 11.97 7.51 -2.29
N ASP A 203 11.48 8.65 -2.77
CA ASP A 203 11.96 10.01 -2.51
C ASP A 203 10.80 10.92 -2.05
N TRP A 204 11.09 12.21 -1.85
CA TRP A 204 10.12 13.25 -1.49
C TRP A 204 9.39 13.80 -2.72
#